data_AF-A0A661IGF2-F1
#
_entry.id   AF-A0A661IGF2-F1
#
_cell.length_a   1.000
_cell.length_b   1.000
_cell.length_c   1.000
_cell.angle_alpha   90.00
_cell.angle_beta   90.00
_cell.angle_gamma   90.00
#
_symmetry.space_group_name_H-M   'P 1'
#
loop_
_entity.id
_entity.type
_entity.pdbx_description
1 polymer ?
#
loop_
_entity_poly.entity_id
_entity_poly.type
_entity_poly.pdbx_seq_one_letter_code
_entity_poly.pdbx_strand_id
1 'polypeptide(L)'
;EEIRGLRGTVVLFEAPHRILKTLEDLLEVCGDREVAVMKELTKLHEEVIRGRLKEVKEEIERRGPRGAMTIVLAGKGFGGDEGGAED
;
A
#
# COMPACT_ATOMS: atom_id res chain seq x y z
N GLU A 1 -13.70 2.71 -2.90
CA GLU A 1 -14.69 1.75 -2.35
C GLU A 1 -14.60 0.36 -3.00
N GLU A 2 -14.56 0.23 -4.34
CA GLU A 2 -14.49 -1.08 -5.03
C GLU A 2 -13.31 -1.97 -4.58
N ILE A 3 -12.14 -1.39 -4.32
CA ILE A 3 -10.93 -2.12 -3.90
C ILE A 3 -11.11 -2.83 -2.54
N ARG A 4 -12.02 -2.35 -1.68
CA ARG A 4 -12.27 -2.95 -0.35
C ARG A 4 -12.71 -4.41 -0.44
N GLY A 5 -13.51 -4.76 -1.43
CA GLY A 5 -14.05 -6.12 -1.58
C GLY A 5 -13.14 -7.09 -2.33
N LEU A 6 -12.10 -6.59 -3.01
CA LEU A 6 -11.27 -7.42 -3.89
C LEU A 6 -10.46 -8.44 -3.08
N ARG A 7 -10.65 -9.72 -3.38
CA ARG A 7 -9.88 -10.84 -2.81
C ARG A 7 -8.55 -11.07 -3.50
N GLY A 8 -8.40 -10.58 -4.74
CA GLY A 8 -7.13 -10.61 -5.47
C GLY A 8 -6.19 -9.50 -5.03
N THR A 9 -4.89 -9.70 -5.23
CA THR A 9 -3.88 -8.65 -5.10
C THR A 9 -4.19 -7.49 -6.03
N VAL A 10 -4.06 -6.26 -5.52
CA VAL A 10 -4.30 -5.03 -6.27
C VAL A 10 -2.97 -4.32 -6.50
N VAL A 11 -2.71 -3.97 -7.76
CA VAL A 11 -1.49 -3.24 -8.16
C VAL A 11 -1.89 -1.85 -8.61
N LEU A 12 -1.25 -0.83 -8.04
CA LEU A 12 -1.46 0.57 -8.39
C LEU A 12 -0.13 1.22 -8.76
N PHE A 13 -0.14 2.05 -9.80
CA PHE A 13 0.97 2.95 -10.10
C PHE A 13 0.60 4.34 -9.62
N GLU A 14 1.51 4.99 -8.90
CA GLU A 14 1.22 6.27 -8.27
C GLU A 14 2.38 7.25 -8.39
N ALA A 15 2.04 8.53 -8.51
CA ALA A 15 3.03 9.59 -8.51
C ALA A 15 3.55 9.82 -7.07
N PRO A 16 4.83 10.19 -6.89
CA PRO A 16 5.43 10.32 -5.56
C PRO A 16 4.75 11.40 -4.71
N HIS A 17 4.22 12.47 -5.32
CA HIS A 17 3.51 13.53 -4.60
C HIS A 17 2.10 13.12 -4.15
N ARG A 18 1.57 11.99 -4.64
CA ARG A 18 0.24 11.47 -4.28
C ARG A 18 0.28 10.27 -3.35
N ILE A 19 1.40 9.55 -3.29
CA ILE A 19 1.49 8.27 -2.59
C ILE A 19 1.00 8.32 -1.15
N LEU A 20 1.34 9.35 -0.37
CA LEU A 20 0.91 9.46 1.03
C LEU A 20 -0.60 9.60 1.15
N LYS A 21 -1.22 10.37 0.26
CA LYS A 21 -2.68 10.50 0.19
C LYS A 21 -3.31 9.17 -0.23
N THR A 22 -2.77 8.52 -1.25
CA THR A 22 -3.28 7.23 -1.72
C THR A 22 -3.18 6.16 -0.62
N LEU A 23 -2.10 6.12 0.16
CA LEU A 23 -1.97 5.21 1.29
C LEU A 23 -2.96 5.55 2.42
N GLU A 24 -3.20 6.82 2.71
CA GLU A 24 -4.24 7.23 3.65
C GLU A 24 -5.63 6.76 3.21
N ASP A 25 -6.00 7.02 1.95
CA ASP A 25 -7.29 6.62 1.38
C ASP A 25 -7.44 5.08 1.40
N LEU A 26 -6.36 4.34 1.14
CA LEU A 26 -6.36 2.87 1.24
C LEU A 26 -6.49 2.40 2.68
N LEU A 27 -5.87 3.06 3.65
CA LEU A 27 -6.00 2.72 5.07
C LEU A 27 -7.45 2.90 5.54
N GLU A 28 -8.07 4.02 5.17
CA GLU A 28 -9.46 4.33 5.52
C GLU A 28 -10.44 3.34 4.89
N VAL A 29 -10.25 3.01 3.60
CA VAL A 29 -11.20 2.19 2.84
C VAL A 29 -10.97 0.68 3.06
N CYS A 30 -9.72 0.24 3.15
CA CYS A 30 -9.36 -1.18 3.16
C CYS A 30 -8.94 -1.70 4.53
N GLY A 31 -8.69 -0.82 5.50
CA GLY A 31 -8.07 -1.14 6.77
C GLY A 31 -6.56 -1.38 6.65
N ASP A 32 -5.95 -1.84 7.72
CA ASP A 32 -4.50 -2.02 7.83
C ASP A 32 -4.01 -3.32 7.19
N ARG A 33 -4.19 -3.44 5.88
CA ARG A 33 -3.78 -4.62 5.09
C ARG A 33 -2.27 -4.68 4.89
N GLU A 34 -1.79 -5.86 4.55
CA GLU A 34 -0.42 -6.00 4.05
C GLU A 34 -0.26 -5.27 2.71
N VAL A 35 0.84 -4.53 2.60
CA VAL A 35 1.18 -3.78 1.40
C VAL A 35 2.68 -3.85 1.14
N ALA A 36 3.05 -3.81 -0.14
CA ALA A 36 4.40 -3.51 -0.58
C ALA A 36 4.39 -2.24 -1.43
N VAL A 37 5.30 -1.31 -1.15
CA VAL A 37 5.57 -0.15 -1.99
C VAL A 37 6.96 -0.29 -2.57
N MET A 38 7.03 -0.32 -3.90
CA MET A 38 8.28 -0.38 -4.65
C MET A 38 8.58 0.99 -5.26
N LYS A 39 9.85 1.38 -5.17
CA LYS A 39 10.39 2.63 -5.72
C LYS A 39 11.33 2.28 -6.86
N GLU A 40 11.19 2.99 -7.97
CA GLU A 40 12.16 2.96 -9.07
C GLU A 40 12.46 1.54 -9.58
N LEU A 41 11.41 0.72 -9.75
CA LEU A 41 11.52 -0.63 -10.30
C LEU A 41 12.37 -0.63 -11.58
N THR A 42 13.21 -1.66 -11.72
CA THR A 42 14.16 -1.86 -12.82
C THR A 42 15.33 -0.87 -12.88
N LYS A 43 15.45 0.07 -11.92
CA LYS A 43 16.62 0.95 -11.80
C LYS A 43 17.63 0.39 -10.80
N LEU A 44 18.88 0.84 -10.89
CA LEU A 44 19.98 0.39 -10.02
C LEU A 44 19.69 0.56 -8.52
N HIS A 45 18.87 1.56 -8.17
CA HIS A 45 18.51 1.89 -6.79
C HIS A 45 17.06 1.55 -6.47
N GLU A 46 16.54 0.47 -7.05
CA GLU A 46 15.21 -0.02 -6.69
C GLU A 46 15.13 -0.36 -5.20
N GLU A 47 13.98 -0.08 -4.61
CA GLU A 47 13.74 -0.26 -3.19
C GLU A 47 12.35 -0.83 -2.98
N VAL A 48 12.21 -1.73 -2.01
CA VAL A 48 10.93 -2.33 -1.65
C VAL A 48 10.72 -2.17 -0.15
N ILE A 49 9.62 -1.52 0.23
CA ILE A 49 9.16 -1.39 1.62
C ILE A 49 7.90 -2.24 1.75
N ARG A 50 7.89 -3.18 2.70
CA ARG A 50 6.74 -4.09 2.93
C ARG A 50 6.36 -4.08 4.40
N GLY A 51 5.09 -4.25 4.68
CA GLY A 51 4.57 -4.34 6.04
C GLY A 51 3.07 -4.05 6.07
N ARG A 52 2.57 -3.69 7.24
CA ARG A 52 1.21 -3.17 7.39
C ARG A 52 1.10 -1.79 6.75
N LEU A 53 -0.06 -1.45 6.21
CA LEU A 53 -0.29 -0.23 5.46
C LEU A 53 0.07 1.02 6.26
N LYS A 54 -0.27 1.03 7.56
CA LYS A 54 0.10 2.09 8.50
C LYS A 54 1.63 2.24 8.63
N GLU A 55 2.34 1.15 8.88
CA GLU A 55 3.80 1.14 9.04
C GLU A 55 4.50 1.61 7.76
N VAL A 56 4.05 1.11 6.60
CA VAL A 56 4.62 1.47 5.30
C VAL A 56 4.37 2.94 4.97
N LYS A 57 3.18 3.48 5.31
CA LYS A 57 2.87 4.90 5.15
C LYS A 57 3.82 5.76 5.99
N GLU A 58 3.99 5.46 7.28
CA GLU A 58 4.91 6.17 8.19
C GLU A 58 6.36 6.12 7.69
N GLU A 59 6.79 4.97 7.17
CA GLU A 59 8.13 4.79 6.59
C GLU A 59 8.35 5.68 5.37
N ILE A 60 7.37 5.73 4.46
CA ILE A 60 7.45 6.55 3.24
C ILE A 60 7.42 8.03 3.58
N GLU A 61 6.59 8.45 4.53
CA GLU A 61 6.53 9.83 5.02
C GLU A 61 7.89 10.26 5.58
N ARG A 62 8.50 9.41 6.41
CA ARG A 62 9.82 9.69 6.99
C ARG A 62 10.94 9.77 5.96
N ARG A 63 10.93 8.90 4.93
CA ARG A 63 11.97 8.88 3.88
C ARG A 63 11.79 9.96 2.82
N GLY A 64 10.58 10.52 2.71
CA GLY A 64 10.20 11.46 1.66
C GLY A 64 9.98 10.74 0.32
N PRO A 65 8.75 10.75 -0.23
CA PRO A 65 8.44 10.01 -1.44
C PRO A 65 9.11 10.64 -2.67
N ARG A 66 9.84 9.81 -3.43
CA ARG A 66 10.54 10.22 -4.66
C ARG A 66 10.57 9.08 -5.67
N GLY A 67 10.59 9.46 -6.95
CA GLY A 67 10.66 8.51 -8.06
C GLY A 67 9.32 7.90 -8.44
N ALA A 68 9.34 6.93 -9.37
CA ALA A 68 8.16 6.15 -9.72
C ALA A 68 7.80 5.18 -8.58
N MET A 69 6.52 5.11 -8.20
CA MET A 69 6.03 4.29 -7.09
C MET A 69 5.04 3.24 -7.61
N THR A 70 5.19 2.00 -7.16
CA THR A 70 4.21 0.92 -7.36
C THR A 70 3.73 0.43 -6.01
N ILE A 71 2.41 0.34 -5.83
CA ILE A 71 1.78 -0.22 -4.63
C ILE A 71 1.24 -1.60 -4.99
N VAL A 72 1.51 -2.59 -4.15
CA VAL A 72 0.94 -3.92 -4.22
C VAL A 72 0.21 -4.16 -2.91
N LEU A 73 -1.11 -4.07 -2.95
CA LEU A 73 -1.99 -4.25 -1.80
C LEU A 73 -2.50 -5.69 -1.77
N ALA A 74 -2.47 -6.31 -0.60
CA ALA A 74 -3.05 -7.62 -0.40
C ALA A 74 -4.58 -7.59 -0.59
N GLY A 75 -5.11 -8.68 -1.16
CA GLY A 75 -6.55 -8.87 -1.26
C GLY A 75 -7.19 -9.07 0.11
N LYS A 76 -8.49 -8.78 0.21
CA LYS A 76 -9.28 -9.01 1.42
C LYS A 76 -9.16 -10.47 1.87
N GLY A 77 -8.83 -10.68 3.14
CA GLY A 77 -8.69 -11.99 3.79
C GLY A 77 -7.29 -12.62 3.68
N PHE A 78 -6.32 -11.95 3.05
CA PHE A 78 -4.93 -12.41 3.05
C PHE A 78 -4.24 -12.06 4.38
N GLY A 79 -3.47 -13.00 4.94
CA GLY A 79 -2.61 -12.73 6.11
C GLY A 79 -3.32 -12.50 7.46
N GLY A 80 -4.66 -12.62 7.53
CA GLY A 80 -5.43 -12.28 8.72
C GLY A 80 -5.69 -10.78 8.81
N ASP A 81 -6.85 -10.37 8.28
CA ASP A 81 -7.35 -9.01 8.48
C ASP A 81 -7.75 -8.89 9.96
N GLU A 82 -7.04 -8.11 10.78
CA GLU A 82 -7.45 -7.80 12.17
C GLU A 82 -8.72 -6.94 12.24
N GLY A 83 -9.48 -6.82 11.14
CA GLY A 83 -10.70 -6.02 11.01
C GLY A 83 -11.95 -6.83 10.64
N GLY A 84 -11.94 -8.15 10.81
CA GLY A 84 -13.10 -9.01 10.56
C GLY A 84 -14.13 -9.04 11.71
N ALA A 85 -14.65 -7.89 12.12
CA ALA A 85 -15.94 -7.83 12.82
C ALA A 85 -17.00 -7.32 11.84
N GLU A 86 -18.04 -8.12 11.69
CA GLU A 86 -19.37 -7.83 11.12
C GLU A 86 -19.49 -7.85 9.58
N ASP A 87 -20.02 -8.99 9.09
CA ASP A 87 -21.08 -9.00 8.07
C ASP A 87 -22.40 -8.51 8.71
#